data_AF-A0A1L5IUF5-F1
#
_entry.id   AF-A0A1L5IUF5-F1
#
_cell.length_a   1.000
_cell.length_b   1.000
_cell.length_c   1.000
_cell.angle_alpha   90.00
_cell.angle_beta   90.00
_cell.angle_gamma   90.00
#
_symmetry.space_group_name_H-M   'P 1'
#
loop_
_entity.id
_entity.type
_entity.pdbx_description
1 polymer ?
#
loop_
_entity_poly.entity_id
_entity_poly.type
_entity_poly.pdbx_seq_one_letter_code
_entity_poly.pdbx_strand_id
1 'polypeptide(L)'
;LNELMEGLTAKVFRTYNASITLQQQLEKLTEEDDSVTEKILSYNRANRAVAILCNHQRSIPKSHQKSMEKLKEKIAAKKDTISDAERQVKDA
;
A
#
# COMPACT_ATOMS: atom_id res chain seq x y z
N LEU A 1 26.28 -2.77 23.39
CA LEU A 1 25.89 -3.05 21.98
C LEU A 1 27.12 -3.45 21.16
N ASN A 2 28.16 -2.61 21.10
CA ASN A 2 29.40 -2.96 20.39
C ASN A 2 30.12 -4.23 20.89
N GLU A 3 29.97 -4.59 22.17
CA GLU A 3 30.50 -5.86 22.72
C GLU A 3 29.75 -7.11 22.20
N LEU A 4 28.52 -6.95 21.71
CA LEU A 4 27.71 -8.05 21.17
C LEU A 4 27.94 -8.24 19.67
N MET A 5 28.21 -7.15 18.96
CA MET A 5 28.55 -7.14 17.54
C MET A 5 29.27 -5.82 17.24
N GLU A 6 30.43 -5.90 16.59
CA GLU A 6 31.19 -4.71 16.21
C GLU A 6 30.36 -3.80 15.28
N GLY A 7 30.35 -2.49 15.57
CA GLY A 7 29.58 -1.50 14.80
C GLY A 7 28.07 -1.48 15.10
N LEU A 8 27.58 -2.29 16.04
CA LEU A 8 26.17 -2.29 16.42
C LEU A 8 25.81 -1.04 17.24
N THR A 9 25.00 -0.18 16.64
CA THR A 9 24.43 1.01 17.27
C THR A 9 22.91 0.91 17.39
N ALA A 10 22.29 1.73 18.24
CA ALA A 10 20.83 1.78 18.37
C ALA A 10 20.12 2.09 17.03
N LYS A 11 20.76 2.85 16.13
CA LYS A 11 20.22 3.17 14.80
C LYS A 11 20.11 1.91 13.93
N VAL A 12 21.04 0.96 14.06
CA VAL A 12 21.04 -0.31 13.30
C VAL A 12 19.75 -1.08 13.56
N PHE A 13 19.24 -1.09 14.80
CA PHE A 13 17.97 -1.75 15.12
C PHE A 13 16.77 -1.11 14.41
N ARG A 14 16.72 0.21 14.28
CA ARG A 14 15.64 0.89 13.52
C ARG A 14 15.67 0.49 12.04
N THR A 15 16.86 0.45 11.44
CA THR A 15 17.02 0.03 10.05
C THR A 15 16.67 -1.45 9.86
N TYR A 16 17.18 -2.33 10.73
CA TYR A 16 16.88 -3.76 10.69
C TYR A 16 15.38 -4.02 10.81
N ASN A 17 14.73 -3.46 11.83
CA ASN A 17 13.29 -3.65 12.06
C ASN A 17 12.45 -3.13 10.89
N ALA A 18 12.83 -1.99 10.30
CA ALA A 18 12.17 -1.46 9.12
C ALA A 18 12.32 -2.40 7.90
N SER A 19 13.55 -2.83 7.59
CA SER A 19 13.83 -3.70 6.45
C SER A 19 13.17 -5.07 6.57
N ILE A 20 13.27 -5.72 7.74
CA ILE A 20 12.66 -7.04 7.95
C ILE A 20 11.13 -6.97 7.91
N THR A 21 10.55 -5.90 8.45
CA THR A 21 9.09 -5.68 8.37
C THR A 21 8.66 -5.53 6.91
N LEU A 22 9.39 -4.76 6.10
CA LEU A 22 9.05 -4.61 4.68
C LEU A 22 9.09 -5.96 3.97
N GLN A 23 10.17 -6.72 4.14
CA GLN A 23 10.35 -8.03 3.50
C GLN A 23 9.22 -8.99 3.87
N GLN A 24 8.93 -9.14 5.16
CA GLN A 24 7.87 -10.02 5.65
C GLN A 24 6.48 -9.58 5.18
N GLN A 25 6.23 -8.28 5.05
CA GLN A 25 4.94 -7.77 4.56
C GLN A 25 4.79 -7.98 3.06
N LEU A 26 5.87 -7.83 2.27
CA LEU A 26 5.84 -8.12 0.84
C LEU A 26 5.57 -9.61 0.58
N GLU A 27 6.26 -10.50 1.31
CA GLU A 27 6.04 -11.95 1.21
C GLU A 27 4.60 -12.36 1.55
N LYS A 28 3.93 -11.63 2.45
CA LYS A 28 2.55 -11.93 2.86
C LYS A 28 1.47 -11.30 1.98
N LEU A 29 1.78 -10.23 1.25
CA LEU A 29 0.78 -9.39 0.58
C LEU A 29 0.89 -9.43 -0.95
N THR A 30 2.01 -9.89 -1.50
CA THR A 30 2.24 -9.90 -2.94
C THR A 30 2.02 -11.29 -3.51
N GLU A 31 1.07 -11.39 -4.44
CA GLU A 31 0.81 -12.61 -5.21
C GLU A 31 1.50 -12.53 -6.58
N GLU A 32 1.93 -13.67 -7.13
CA GLU A 32 2.67 -13.71 -8.41
C GLU A 32 1.76 -13.37 -9.60
N ASP A 33 0.49 -13.77 -9.55
CA ASP A 33 -0.48 -13.57 -10.63
C ASP A 33 -1.15 -12.17 -10.61
N ASP A 34 -0.90 -11.38 -9.57
CA ASP A 34 -1.43 -10.03 -9.45
C ASP A 34 -0.95 -9.14 -10.62
N SER A 35 -1.85 -8.28 -11.09
CA SER A 35 -1.49 -7.23 -12.03
C SER A 35 -0.45 -6.28 -11.42
N VAL A 36 0.27 -5.55 -12.26
CA VAL A 36 1.24 -4.54 -11.80
C VAL A 36 0.59 -3.53 -10.85
N THR A 37 -0.68 -3.17 -11.07
CA THR A 37 -1.42 -2.23 -10.22
C THR A 37 -1.66 -2.80 -8.82
N GLU A 38 -2.03 -4.09 -8.73
CA GLU A 38 -2.25 -4.78 -7.46
C GLU A 38 -0.93 -4.96 -6.69
N LYS A 39 0.15 -5.33 -7.39
CA LYS A 39 1.49 -5.42 -6.78
C LYS A 39 1.96 -4.09 -6.20
N ILE A 40 1.70 -2.97 -6.88
CA ILE A 40 1.98 -1.62 -6.35
C ILE A 40 1.15 -1.33 -5.09
N LEU A 41 -0.12 -1.77 -5.05
CA LEU A 41 -0.94 -1.61 -3.85
C LEU A 41 -0.39 -2.41 -2.67
N SER A 42 0.01 -3.66 -2.88
CA SER A 42 0.63 -4.50 -1.85
C SER A 42 1.95 -3.90 -1.35
N TYR A 43 2.79 -3.39 -2.25
CA TYR A 43 4.01 -2.66 -1.87
C TYR A 43 3.71 -1.44 -1.00
N ASN A 44 2.73 -0.61 -1.39
CA ASN A 44 2.35 0.57 -0.63
C ASN A 44 1.78 0.22 0.76
N ARG A 45 1.07 -0.90 0.89
CA ARG A 45 0.58 -1.42 2.18
C ARG A 45 1.73 -1.89 3.06
N ALA A 46 2.68 -2.64 2.51
CA ALA A 46 3.88 -3.08 3.22
C ALA A 46 4.71 -1.88 3.71
N ASN A 47 4.94 -0.89 2.84
CA ASN A 47 5.67 0.33 3.20
C ASN A 47 4.93 1.17 4.26
N ARG A 48 3.59 1.18 4.25
CA ARG A 48 2.79 1.84 5.28
C ARG A 48 3.00 1.19 6.66
N ALA A 49 3.12 -0.14 6.74
CA ALA A 49 3.40 -0.81 8.01
C ALA A 49 4.76 -0.39 8.59
N VAL A 50 5.78 -0.26 7.74
CA VAL A 50 7.10 0.26 8.12
C VAL A 50 7.01 1.72 8.60
N ALA A 51 6.27 2.56 7.89
CA ALA A 51 6.09 3.96 8.29
C ALA A 51 5.42 4.08 9.67
N ILE A 52 4.43 3.22 9.97
CA ILE A 52 3.80 3.15 11.29
C ILE A 52 4.82 2.73 12.36
N LEU A 53 5.60 1.67 12.12
CA LEU A 53 6.63 1.18 13.04
C LEU A 53 7.70 2.25 13.32
N CYS A 54 8.10 3.01 12.30
CA CYS A 54 9.10 4.08 12.41
C CYS A 54 8.52 5.41 12.92
N ASN A 55 7.22 5.48 13.21
CA ASN A 55 6.49 6.68 13.58
C ASN A 55 6.63 7.83 12.56
N HIS A 56 6.66 7.50 11.26
CA HIS A 56 6.66 8.49 10.18
C HIS A 56 5.22 8.94 9.92
N GLN A 57 4.87 10.09 10.50
CA GLN A 57 3.52 10.65 10.39
C GLN A 57 3.44 11.78 9.35
N ARG A 58 2.25 12.00 8.82
CA ARG A 58 1.94 13.11 7.92
C ARG A 58 0.58 13.69 8.28
N SER A 59 0.47 15.02 8.31
CA SER A 59 -0.82 15.69 8.43
C SER A 59 -1.69 15.46 7.19
N ILE A 60 -3.00 15.36 7.41
CA ILE A 60 -3.96 15.19 6.31
C ILE A 60 -3.90 16.46 5.42
N PRO A 61 -3.63 16.34 4.11
CA PRO A 61 -3.65 17.49 3.21
C PRO A 61 -5.03 18.14 3.18
N LYS A 62 -5.09 19.48 3.09
CA LYS A 62 -6.36 20.24 3.04
C LYS A 62 -7.30 19.78 1.92
N SER A 63 -6.77 19.27 0.82
CA SER A 63 -7.53 18.78 -0.34
C SER A 63 -7.94 17.31 -0.26
N HIS A 64 -7.62 16.60 0.82
CA HIS A 64 -7.79 15.14 0.90
C HIS A 64 -9.25 14.71 0.68
N GLN A 65 -10.19 15.33 1.37
CA GLN A 65 -11.61 15.00 1.24
C GLN A 65 -12.12 15.17 -0.19
N LYS A 66 -11.83 16.32 -0.82
CA LYS A 66 -12.20 16.61 -2.21
C LYS A 66 -11.60 15.61 -3.20
N SER A 67 -10.36 15.16 -2.97
CA SER A 67 -9.74 14.12 -3.80
C SER A 67 -10.43 12.76 -3.63
N MET A 68 -10.80 12.39 -2.40
CA MET A 68 -11.50 11.14 -2.12
C MET A 68 -12.91 11.10 -2.71
N GLU A 69 -13.64 12.21 -2.65
CA GLU A 69 -14.97 12.35 -3.27
C GLU A 69 -14.89 12.15 -4.79
N LYS A 70 -13.98 12.86 -5.45
CA LYS A 70 -13.76 12.70 -6.90
C LYS A 70 -13.39 11.27 -7.31
N LEU A 71 -12.62 10.55 -6.48
CA LEU A 71 -12.29 9.16 -6.74
C LEU A 71 -13.53 8.26 -6.63
N LYS A 72 -14.38 8.48 -5.63
CA LYS A 72 -15.63 7.73 -5.45
C LYS A 72 -16.60 7.95 -6.62
N GLU A 73 -16.77 9.18 -7.07
CA GLU A 73 -17.59 9.52 -8.24
C GLU A 73 -17.12 8.77 -9.50
N LYS A 74 -15.81 8.77 -9.76
CA LYS A 74 -15.23 8.05 -10.90
C LYS A 74 -15.42 6.53 -10.80
N ILE A 75 -15.35 5.97 -9.59
CA ILE A 75 -15.62 4.54 -9.37
C ILE A 75 -17.08 4.21 -9.65
N ALA A 76 -18.02 5.03 -9.17
CA ALA A 76 -19.45 4.85 -9.42
C ALA A 76 -19.76 4.87 -10.93
N ALA A 77 -19.30 5.89 -11.65
CA ALA A 77 -19.50 6.00 -13.09
C ALA A 77 -18.92 4.80 -13.87
N LYS A 78 -17.76 4.28 -13.44
CA LYS A 78 -17.17 3.06 -14.03
C LYS A 78 -18.01 1.81 -13.76
N LYS A 79 -18.60 1.68 -12.57
CA LYS A 79 -19.49 0.56 -12.25
C LYS A 79 -20.76 0.57 -13.10
N ASP A 80 -21.35 1.75 -13.31
CA ASP A 80 -22.52 1.91 -14.17
C ASP A 80 -22.19 1.48 -15.61
N THR A 81 -21.03 1.92 -16.13
CA THR A 81 -20.54 1.53 -17.46
C THR A 81 -20.36 0.01 -17.59
N ILE A 82 -19.83 -0.65 -16.55
CA ILE A 82 -19.68 -2.12 -16.53
C ILE A 82 -21.05 -2.80 -16.55
N SER A 83 -21.99 -2.34 -15.72
CA SER A 83 -23.34 -2.90 -15.66
C SER A 83 -24.07 -2.79 -17.00
N ASP A 84 -23.92 -1.67 -17.70
CA ASP A 84 -24.51 -1.48 -19.03
C ASP A 84 -23.89 -2.41 -20.07
N ALA A 85 -22.56 -2.56 -20.04
CA ALA A 85 -21.85 -3.48 -20.93
C ALA A 85 -22.22 -4.95 -20.69
N GLU A 86 -22.33 -5.37 -19.43
CA GLU A 86 -22.77 -6.73 -19.06
C GLU A 86 -24.19 -7.02 -19.56
N ARG A 87 -25.09 -6.03 -19.48
CA ARG A 87 -26.45 -6.16 -20.03
C ARG A 87 -26.43 -6.32 -21.55
N GLN A 88 -25.65 -5.51 -22.26
CA GLN A 88 -25.54 -5.59 -23.73
C GLN A 88 -25.00 -6.95 -24.18
N VAL A 89 -24.05 -7.52 -23.46
CA VAL A 89 -23.51 -8.86 -23.76
C VAL A 89 -24.54 -9.95 -23.47
N LYS A 90 -25.36 -9.80 -22.43
CA LYS A 90 -26.42 -10.76 -22.10
C LYS A 90 -27.57 -10.76 -23.13
N ASP A 91 -27.87 -9.60 -23.70
CA ASP A 91 -28.95 -9.42 -24.67
C ASP A 91 -28.50 -9.79 -26.12
N ALA A 92 -27.23 -10.16 -26.33
CA ALA A 92 -26.63 -10.56 -27.62
C ALA A 92 -26.53 -12.09 -27.78
#